data_AF-A0A5S3WQ56-F1
#
_entry.id   AF-A0A5S3WQ56-F1
#
_cell.length_a   1.000
_cell.length_b   1.000
_cell.length_c   1.000
_cell.angle_alpha   90.00
_cell.angle_beta   90.00
_cell.angle_gamma   90.00
#
_symmetry.space_group_name_H-M   'P 1'
#
loop_
_entity.id
_entity.type
_entity.pdbx_description
1 polymer ?
#
loop_
_entity_poly.entity_id
_entity_poly.type
_entity_poly.pdbx_seq_one_letter_code
_entity_poly.pdbx_strand_id
1 'polypeptide(L)'
;MSDSFINSLGVNAILHNIIDTQTALVSLAVVIFYILKDEYALRYALLCWVFYVIGYFTSEPIRSIDDEKIYRYIFWALNDIVFIAIVAYWALKDKMYMWQSIACQLIVIPAPILQLFRLVDRQLMDLSYSGYLYKTILPLVNYATVFLCFVPLIYVLGKNRKTNKVTEETS
;
A
#
# COMPACT_ATOMS: atom_id res chain seq x y z
N MET A 1 34.12 4.88 14.97
CA MET A 1 33.25 4.82 13.77
C MET A 1 31.97 4.17 14.25
N SER A 2 31.03 4.99 14.75
CA SER A 2 30.07 4.60 15.78
C SER A 2 28.89 3.79 15.23
N ASP A 3 28.37 2.88 16.05
CA ASP A 3 27.22 1.99 15.80
C ASP A 3 25.98 2.66 15.17
N SER A 4 25.87 3.98 15.24
CA SER A 4 24.87 4.78 14.53
C SER A 4 24.96 4.68 13.00
N PHE A 5 26.18 4.60 12.43
CA PHE A 5 26.39 4.50 10.99
C PHE A 5 25.99 3.13 10.45
N ILE A 6 26.39 2.05 11.14
CA ILE A 6 26.02 0.67 10.78
C ILE A 6 24.51 0.43 10.91
N ASN A 7 23.87 0.96 11.96
CA ASN A 7 22.41 0.89 12.10
C ASN A 7 21.68 1.69 11.01
N SER A 8 22.21 2.84 10.59
CA SER A 8 21.60 3.63 9.52
C SER A 8 21.66 2.92 8.16
N LEU A 9 22.78 2.24 7.86
CA LEU A 9 22.96 1.43 6.64
C LEU A 9 22.03 0.21 6.64
N GLY A 10 21.94 -0.50 7.76
CA GLY A 10 21.03 -1.65 7.90
C GLY A 10 19.56 -1.27 7.78
N VAL A 11 19.13 -0.18 8.43
CA VAL A 11 17.72 0.29 8.37
C VAL A 11 17.34 0.76 6.97
N ASN A 12 18.23 1.45 6.26
CA ASN A 12 17.95 1.87 4.88
C ASN A 12 17.87 0.66 3.94
N ALA A 13 18.79 -0.30 4.04
CA ALA A 13 18.73 -1.53 3.25
C ALA A 13 17.43 -2.33 3.47
N ILE A 14 16.98 -2.43 4.72
CA ILE A 14 15.70 -3.09 5.05
C ILE A 14 14.52 -2.34 4.42
N LEU A 15 14.49 -1.01 4.48
CA LEU A 15 13.42 -0.21 3.89
C LEU A 15 13.35 -0.36 2.36
N HIS A 16 14.50 -0.36 1.67
CA HIS A 16 14.55 -0.62 0.23
C HIS A 16 14.02 -2.01 -0.10
N ASN A 17 14.49 -3.04 0.60
CA ASN A 17 14.01 -4.42 0.40
C ASN A 17 12.49 -4.56 0.64
N ILE A 18 11.93 -3.84 1.62
CA ILE A 18 10.48 -3.86 1.88
C ILE A 18 9.71 -3.22 0.71
N ILE A 19 10.15 -2.05 0.23
CA ILE A 19 9.50 -1.36 -0.90
C ILE A 19 9.65 -2.20 -2.17
N ASP A 20 10.82 -2.79 -2.40
CA ASP A 20 11.08 -3.69 -3.52
C ASP A 20 10.15 -4.90 -3.49
N THR A 21 10.02 -5.53 -2.32
CA THR A 21 9.14 -6.69 -2.13
C THR A 21 7.68 -6.32 -2.38
N GLN A 22 7.20 -5.19 -1.85
CA GLN A 22 5.82 -4.74 -2.04
C GLN A 22 5.54 -4.40 -3.51
N THR A 23 6.45 -3.70 -4.17
CA THR A 23 6.34 -3.34 -5.59
C THR A 23 6.35 -4.60 -6.47
N ALA A 24 7.19 -5.59 -6.15
CA ALA A 24 7.21 -6.88 -6.84
C ALA A 24 5.91 -7.66 -6.67
N LEU A 25 5.36 -7.72 -5.44
CA LEU A 25 4.10 -8.40 -5.16
C LEU A 25 2.91 -7.75 -5.90
N VAL A 26 2.84 -6.42 -5.91
CA VAL A 26 1.78 -5.72 -6.65
C VAL A 26 1.93 -5.92 -8.16
N SER A 27 3.16 -5.93 -8.68
CA SER A 27 3.43 -6.25 -10.09
C SER A 27 2.96 -7.66 -10.45
N LEU A 28 3.19 -8.63 -9.57
CA LEU A 28 2.69 -9.99 -9.72
C LEU A 28 1.15 -10.02 -9.74
N ALA A 29 0.49 -9.28 -8.86
CA ALA A 29 -0.97 -9.19 -8.84
C ALA A 29 -1.53 -8.64 -10.16
N VAL A 30 -0.92 -7.59 -10.73
CA VAL A 30 -1.29 -7.05 -12.05
C VAL A 30 -1.22 -8.11 -13.13
N VAL A 31 -0.11 -8.87 -13.20
CA VAL A 31 0.06 -9.95 -14.20
C VAL A 31 -1.01 -11.03 -14.03
N ILE A 32 -1.29 -11.44 -12.79
CA ILE A 32 -2.30 -12.46 -12.50
C ILE A 32 -3.69 -12.01 -12.96
N PHE A 33 -4.15 -10.82 -12.58
CA PHE A 33 -5.49 -10.36 -12.95
C PHE A 33 -5.62 -9.99 -14.42
N TYR A 34 -4.51 -9.61 -15.07
CA TYR A 34 -4.45 -9.46 -16.52
C TYR A 34 -4.73 -10.80 -17.23
N ILE A 35 -4.10 -11.88 -16.78
CA ILE A 35 -4.33 -13.23 -17.33
C ILE A 35 -5.74 -13.74 -17.02
N LEU A 36 -6.24 -13.50 -15.80
CA LEU A 36 -7.58 -13.89 -15.37
C LEU A 36 -8.71 -13.06 -16.02
N LYS A 37 -8.37 -11.95 -16.69
CA LYS A 37 -9.32 -11.01 -17.29
C LYS A 37 -10.35 -10.44 -16.29
N ASP A 38 -9.95 -10.33 -15.02
CA ASP A 38 -10.77 -9.69 -14.00
C ASP A 38 -10.49 -8.18 -14.02
N GLU A 39 -11.32 -7.43 -14.77
CA GLU A 39 -11.13 -5.98 -14.94
C GLU A 39 -11.22 -5.20 -13.63
N TYR A 40 -12.06 -5.63 -12.68
CA TYR A 40 -12.25 -4.91 -11.43
C TYR A 40 -11.04 -5.08 -10.51
N ALA A 41 -10.56 -6.32 -10.35
CA ALA A 41 -9.35 -6.59 -9.58
C ALA A 41 -8.11 -6.00 -10.26
N LEU A 42 -8.03 -6.04 -11.59
CA LEU A 42 -6.92 -5.47 -12.36
C LEU A 42 -6.83 -3.95 -12.18
N ARG A 43 -7.96 -3.22 -12.24
CA ARG A 43 -7.97 -1.76 -12.02
C ARG A 43 -7.41 -1.39 -10.66
N TYR A 44 -7.84 -2.07 -9.60
CA TYR A 44 -7.31 -1.85 -8.26
C TYR A 44 -5.81 -2.19 -8.17
N ALA A 45 -5.39 -3.34 -8.69
CA ALA A 45 -3.98 -3.74 -8.70
C ALA A 45 -3.10 -2.75 -9.47
N LEU A 46 -3.57 -2.22 -10.61
CA LEU A 46 -2.89 -1.19 -11.38
C LEU A 46 -2.78 0.13 -10.63
N LEU A 47 -3.83 0.53 -9.91
CA LEU A 47 -3.78 1.74 -9.09
C LEU A 47 -2.73 1.61 -7.99
N CYS A 48 -2.75 0.49 -7.25
CA CYS A 48 -1.70 0.18 -6.28
C CYS A 48 -0.32 0.23 -6.95
N TRP A 49 -0.16 -0.42 -8.10
CA TRP A 49 1.12 -0.49 -8.80
C TRP A 49 1.67 0.90 -9.13
N VAL A 50 0.84 1.79 -9.70
CA VAL A 50 1.24 3.17 -10.01
C VAL A 50 1.72 3.91 -8.76
N PHE A 51 0.99 3.80 -7.66
CA PHE A 51 1.33 4.50 -6.41
C PHE A 51 2.60 3.95 -5.76
N TYR A 52 2.82 2.63 -5.80
CA TYR A 52 4.05 2.01 -5.33
C TYR A 52 5.26 2.38 -6.20
N VAL A 53 5.09 2.43 -7.53
CA VAL A 53 6.13 2.87 -8.46
C VAL A 53 6.48 4.34 -8.22
N ILE A 54 5.48 5.21 -8.06
CA ILE A 54 5.71 6.61 -7.68
C ILE A 54 6.50 6.65 -6.37
N GLY A 55 6.05 5.92 -5.36
CA GLY A 55 6.71 5.89 -4.05
C GLY A 55 8.17 5.42 -4.14
N TYR A 56 8.45 4.40 -4.94
CA TYR A 56 9.81 3.91 -5.19
C TYR A 56 10.71 5.03 -5.72
N PHE A 57 10.29 5.69 -6.81
CA PHE A 57 11.08 6.74 -7.46
C PHE A 57 11.16 8.05 -6.66
N THR A 58 10.16 8.38 -5.85
CA THR A 58 10.14 9.64 -5.10
C THR A 58 10.71 9.51 -3.69
N SER A 59 10.88 8.29 -3.16
CA SER A 59 11.28 8.07 -1.76
C SER A 59 12.66 8.66 -1.40
N GLU A 60 13.69 8.41 -2.22
CA GLU A 60 15.03 8.97 -2.00
C GLU A 60 15.10 10.47 -2.29
N PRO A 61 14.61 10.98 -3.44
CA PRO A 61 14.64 12.42 -3.72
C PRO A 61 13.94 13.26 -2.65
N ILE A 62 12.81 12.81 -2.13
CA ILE A 62 12.10 13.54 -1.07
C ILE A 62 12.89 13.50 0.23
N ARG A 63 13.55 12.39 0.54
CA ARG A 63 14.38 12.28 1.74
C ARG A 63 15.62 13.16 1.68
N SER A 64 16.20 13.36 0.50
CA SER A 64 17.44 14.13 0.31
C SER A 64 17.23 15.65 0.34
N ILE A 65 16.04 16.13 -0.02
CA ILE A 65 15.70 17.57 0.01
C ILE A 65 15.05 18.02 1.32
N ASP A 66 14.71 17.09 2.21
CA ASP A 66 13.87 17.34 3.39
C ASP A 66 14.66 17.17 4.70
N ASP A 67 15.60 18.10 4.92
CA ASP A 67 16.45 18.17 6.11
C ASP A 67 15.62 18.35 7.39
N GLU A 68 14.59 19.20 7.32
CA GLU A 68 13.68 19.47 8.42
C GLU A 68 12.65 18.37 8.63
N LYS A 69 12.63 17.30 7.82
CA LYS A 69 11.65 16.19 7.81
C LYS A 69 10.19 16.65 7.99
N ILE A 70 9.78 17.65 7.21
CA ILE A 70 8.42 18.22 7.14
C ILE A 70 7.80 17.84 5.80
N TYR A 71 8.51 18.09 4.70
CA TYR A 71 7.98 17.95 3.34
C TYR A 71 7.61 16.51 3.02
N ARG A 72 8.34 15.52 3.55
CA ARG A 72 8.01 14.11 3.35
C ARG A 72 6.64 13.74 3.89
N TYR A 73 6.28 14.21 5.08
CA TYR A 73 5.01 13.81 5.70
C TYR A 73 3.83 14.42 4.96
N ILE A 74 3.97 15.67 4.50
CA ILE A 74 2.97 16.33 3.65
C ILE A 74 2.82 15.60 2.32
N PHE A 75 3.93 15.31 1.65
CA PHE A 75 3.91 14.60 0.37
C PHE A 75 3.24 13.23 0.49
N TRP A 76 3.62 12.42 1.49
CA TRP A 76 3.06 11.08 1.69
C TRP A 76 1.59 11.13 2.11
N ALA A 77 1.20 12.06 3.00
CA ALA A 77 -0.21 12.24 3.36
C ALA A 77 -1.06 12.62 2.15
N LEU A 78 -0.57 13.54 1.29
CA LEU A 78 -1.26 13.91 0.06
C LEU A 78 -1.36 12.74 -0.90
N ASN A 79 -0.29 11.96 -1.03
CA ASN A 79 -0.27 10.76 -1.87
C ASN A 79 -1.34 9.76 -1.40
N ASP A 80 -1.40 9.47 -0.11
CA ASP A 80 -2.45 8.62 0.47
C ASP A 80 -3.84 9.19 0.21
N ILE A 81 -4.08 10.50 0.45
CA ILE A 81 -5.38 11.15 0.20
C ILE A 81 -5.81 11.03 -1.27
N VAL A 82 -4.90 11.26 -2.21
CA VAL A 82 -5.19 11.12 -3.64
C VAL A 82 -5.52 9.66 -3.98
N PHE A 83 -4.81 8.70 -3.40
CA PHE A 83 -5.09 7.27 -3.57
C PHE A 83 -6.52 6.92 -3.14
N ILE A 84 -6.91 7.26 -1.92
CA ILE A 84 -8.27 6.97 -1.41
C ILE A 84 -9.34 7.76 -2.17
N ALA A 85 -9.05 8.98 -2.63
CA ALA A 85 -9.98 9.74 -3.47
C ALA A 85 -10.26 9.04 -4.81
N ILE A 86 -9.23 8.49 -5.48
CA ILE A 86 -9.40 7.73 -6.72
C ILE A 86 -10.22 6.46 -6.46
N VAL A 87 -9.89 5.72 -5.39
CA VAL A 87 -10.61 4.50 -4.97
C VAL A 87 -12.09 4.78 -4.72
N ALA A 88 -12.40 5.84 -3.95
CA ALA A 88 -13.77 6.24 -3.68
C ALA A 88 -14.51 6.63 -4.96
N TYR A 89 -13.87 7.42 -5.83
CA TYR A 89 -14.44 7.81 -7.11
C TYR A 89 -14.75 6.61 -8.03
N TRP A 90 -13.86 5.63 -8.10
CA TRP A 90 -14.09 4.42 -8.91
C TRP A 90 -15.20 3.54 -8.35
N ALA A 91 -15.33 3.45 -7.03
CA ALA A 91 -16.44 2.73 -6.40
C ALA A 91 -17.80 3.37 -6.70
N LEU A 92 -17.88 4.71 -6.71
CA LEU A 92 -19.10 5.44 -7.08
C LEU A 92 -19.47 5.33 -8.57
N LYS A 93 -18.52 4.94 -9.42
CA LYS A 93 -18.71 4.74 -10.87
C LYS A 93 -18.86 3.27 -11.25
N ASP A 94 -19.05 2.38 -10.27
CA ASP A 94 -19.10 0.92 -10.46
C ASP A 94 -17.90 0.36 -11.23
N LYS A 95 -16.74 1.03 -11.12
CA LYS A 95 -15.51 0.62 -11.81
C LYS A 95 -14.65 -0.35 -10.98
N MET A 96 -15.05 -0.61 -9.74
CA MET A 96 -14.33 -1.44 -8.76
C MET A 96 -15.34 -2.09 -7.80
N TYR A 97 -14.98 -3.22 -7.19
CA TYR A 97 -15.78 -3.83 -6.14
C TYR A 97 -15.99 -2.89 -4.94
N MET A 98 -17.25 -2.66 -4.57
CA MET A 98 -17.60 -1.79 -3.44
C MET A 98 -16.96 -2.27 -2.12
N TRP A 99 -16.97 -3.57 -1.84
CA TRP A 99 -16.35 -4.13 -0.64
C TRP A 99 -14.83 -3.88 -0.61
N GLN A 100 -14.17 -3.94 -1.77
CA GLN A 100 -12.74 -3.69 -1.90
C GLN A 100 -12.43 -2.21 -1.64
N SER A 101 -13.34 -1.30 -2.05
CA SER A 101 -13.23 0.13 -1.77
C SER A 101 -13.31 0.42 -0.28
N ILE A 102 -14.32 -0.15 0.39
CA ILE A 102 -14.53 0.04 1.83
C ILE A 102 -13.33 -0.51 2.60
N ALA A 103 -12.89 -1.73 2.29
CA ALA A 103 -11.73 -2.35 2.93
C ALA A 103 -10.45 -1.53 2.72
N CYS A 104 -10.22 -1.06 1.48
CA CYS A 104 -9.07 -0.23 1.14
C CYS A 104 -9.06 1.08 1.94
N GLN A 105 -10.19 1.78 2.00
CA GLN A 105 -10.30 3.04 2.76
C GLN A 105 -10.02 2.81 4.24
N LEU A 106 -10.60 1.77 4.86
CA LEU A 106 -10.35 1.46 6.27
C LEU A 106 -8.88 1.13 6.56
N ILE A 107 -8.22 0.45 5.63
CA ILE A 107 -6.79 0.10 5.75
C ILE A 107 -5.90 1.33 5.59
N VAL A 108 -6.20 2.20 4.63
CA VAL A 108 -5.31 3.31 4.23
C VAL A 108 -5.50 4.54 5.10
N ILE A 109 -6.70 4.87 5.57
CA ILE A 109 -6.99 6.06 6.41
C ILE A 109 -6.00 6.28 7.59
N PRO A 110 -5.56 5.24 8.32
CA PRO A 110 -4.55 5.39 9.36
C PRO A 110 -3.23 6.01 8.88
N ALA A 111 -2.81 5.78 7.63
CA ALA A 111 -1.55 6.30 7.09
C ALA A 111 -1.51 7.84 7.03
N PRO A 112 -2.40 8.55 6.30
CA PRO A 112 -2.36 10.01 6.23
C PRO A 112 -2.61 10.66 7.60
N ILE A 113 -3.42 10.03 8.47
CA ILE A 113 -3.60 10.52 9.85
C ILE A 113 -2.28 10.48 10.61
N LEU A 114 -1.53 9.37 10.53
CA LEU A 114 -0.23 9.26 11.19
C LEU A 114 0.83 10.17 10.58
N GLN A 115 0.79 10.38 9.25
CA GLN A 115 1.67 11.33 8.57
C GLN A 115 1.45 12.76 9.10
N LEU A 116 0.20 13.19 9.18
CA LEU A 116 -0.16 14.51 9.71
C LEU A 116 0.09 14.63 11.21
N PHE A 117 -0.21 13.59 11.99
CA PHE A 117 0.10 13.57 13.42
C PHE A 117 1.60 13.68 13.66
N ARG A 118 2.43 12.99 12.87
CA ARG A 118 3.90 13.08 12.97
C ARG A 118 4.43 14.46 12.60
N LEU A 119 3.78 15.15 11.66
CA LEU A 119 4.08 16.53 11.33
C LEU A 119 3.79 17.47 12.51
N VAL A 120 2.61 17.36 13.11
CA VAL A 120 2.18 18.19 14.25
C VAL A 120 3.00 17.90 15.51
N ASP A 121 3.19 16.62 15.84
CA ASP A 121 3.94 16.18 17.03
C ASP A 121 5.36 16.74 16.98
N ARG A 122 6.05 16.63 15.84
CA ARG A 122 7.41 17.16 15.75
C ARG A 122 7.51 18.68 15.89
N GLN A 123 6.44 19.42 15.54
CA GLN A 123 6.40 20.87 15.71
C GLN A 123 6.08 21.31 17.15
N LEU A 124 5.40 20.46 17.94
CA LEU A 124 4.86 20.84 19.25
C LEU A 124 5.49 20.09 20.43
N MET A 125 5.80 18.81 20.28
CA MET A 125 6.29 17.94 21.33
C MET A 125 7.14 16.83 20.70
N ASP A 126 8.47 16.90 20.84
CA ASP A 126 9.42 15.97 20.20
C ASP A 126 9.39 14.56 20.87
N LEU A 127 8.22 13.94 20.95
CA LEU A 127 7.98 12.68 21.64
C LEU A 127 8.51 11.48 20.85
N SER A 128 9.22 10.61 21.55
CA SER A 128 9.74 9.34 21.02
C SER A 128 8.61 8.36 20.60
N TYR A 129 7.43 8.46 21.20
CA TYR A 129 6.32 7.51 21.03
C TYR A 129 5.70 7.53 19.61
N SER A 130 5.49 8.70 19.01
CA SER A 130 4.88 8.82 17.68
C SER A 130 5.78 8.25 16.57
N GLY A 131 7.11 8.26 16.77
CA GLY A 131 8.06 7.67 15.84
C GLY A 131 7.99 6.15 15.78
N TYR A 132 7.70 5.49 16.91
CA TYR A 132 7.53 4.03 16.96
C TYR A 132 6.23 3.60 16.27
N LEU A 133 5.12 4.29 16.55
CA LEU A 133 3.84 4.04 15.89
C LEU A 133 3.96 4.23 14.37
N TYR A 134 4.59 5.32 13.93
CA TYR A 134 4.82 5.60 12.51
C TYR A 134 5.58 4.46 11.80
N LYS A 135 6.69 3.99 12.39
CA LYS A 135 7.52 2.92 11.82
C LYS A 135 6.85 1.55 11.81
N THR A 136 5.82 1.34 12.62
CA THR A 136 5.15 0.05 12.76
C THR A 136 3.87 -0.01 11.92
N ILE A 137 3.06 1.05 11.98
CA ILE A 137 1.74 1.07 11.34
C ILE A 137 1.86 1.29 9.84
N LEU A 138 2.79 2.14 9.36
CA LEU A 138 2.91 2.38 7.91
C LEU A 138 3.29 1.12 7.12
N PRO A 139 4.30 0.33 7.50
CA PRO A 139 4.57 -0.93 6.81
C PRO A 139 3.37 -1.87 6.85
N LEU A 140 2.64 -1.92 7.97
CA LEU A 140 1.45 -2.77 8.12
C LEU A 140 0.33 -2.35 7.16
N VAL A 141 0.04 -1.05 7.06
CA VAL A 141 -0.96 -0.48 6.14
C VAL A 141 -0.56 -0.79 4.69
N ASN A 142 0.71 -0.59 4.34
CA ASN A 142 1.22 -0.89 3.01
C ASN A 142 1.04 -2.37 2.66
N TYR A 143 1.50 -3.27 3.53
CA TYR A 143 1.32 -4.71 3.32
C TYR A 143 -0.16 -5.10 3.24
N ALA A 144 -1.02 -4.58 4.11
CA ALA A 144 -2.45 -4.85 4.05
C ALA A 144 -3.07 -4.40 2.72
N THR A 145 -2.63 -3.27 2.17
CA THR A 145 -3.04 -2.76 0.84
C THR A 145 -2.59 -3.70 -0.28
N VAL A 146 -1.37 -4.24 -0.21
CA VAL A 146 -0.87 -5.26 -1.15
C VAL A 146 -1.68 -6.55 -1.02
N PHE A 147 -1.93 -7.05 0.19
CA PHE A 147 -2.72 -8.27 0.41
C PHE A 147 -4.15 -8.12 -0.13
N LEU A 148 -4.74 -6.94 -0.01
CA LEU A 148 -6.06 -6.64 -0.57
C LEU A 148 -6.11 -6.80 -2.09
N CYS A 149 -4.98 -6.64 -2.80
CA CYS A 149 -4.90 -6.93 -4.22
C CYS A 149 -5.15 -8.42 -4.51
N PHE A 150 -4.73 -9.32 -3.63
CA PHE A 150 -4.86 -10.77 -3.83
C PHE A 150 -6.18 -11.37 -3.34
N VAL A 151 -6.99 -10.63 -2.57
CA VAL A 151 -8.26 -11.14 -2.04
C VAL A 151 -9.22 -11.63 -3.14
N PRO A 152 -9.41 -10.92 -4.28
CA PRO A 152 -10.23 -11.41 -5.40
C PRO A 152 -9.79 -12.79 -5.94
N LEU A 153 -8.49 -13.11 -5.87
CA LEU A 153 -7.96 -14.41 -6.33
C LEU A 153 -8.57 -15.58 -5.57
N ILE A 154 -8.80 -15.42 -4.26
CA ILE A 154 -9.41 -16.45 -3.41
C ILE A 154 -10.83 -16.77 -3.88
N TYR A 155 -11.60 -15.74 -4.25
CA TYR A 155 -12.96 -15.90 -4.76
C TYR A 155 -12.98 -16.63 -6.12
N VAL A 156 -12.07 -16.26 -7.03
CA VAL A 156 -11.96 -16.91 -8.36
C VAL A 156 -11.58 -18.39 -8.22
N LEU A 157 -10.56 -18.70 -7.40
CA LEU A 157 -10.13 -20.08 -7.17
C LEU A 157 -11.21 -20.93 -6.48
N GLY A 158 -11.92 -20.34 -5.51
CA GLY A 158 -13.03 -21.00 -4.82
C GLY A 158 -14.21 -21.32 -5.74
N LYS A 159 -14.54 -20.42 -6.68
CA LYS A 159 -15.60 -20.63 -7.66
C LYS A 159 -15.27 -21.78 -8.61
N ASN A 160 -14.06 -21.80 -9.17
CA ASN A 160 -13.64 -22.83 -10.13
C ASN A 160 -13.63 -24.24 -9.50
N ARG A 161 -13.27 -24.37 -8.22
CA ARG A 161 -13.37 -25.64 -7.48
C ARG A 161 -14.79 -26.15 -7.34
N LYS A 162 -15.76 -25.27 -7.05
CA LYS A 162 -17.17 -25.68 -6.94
C LYS A 162 -17.72 -26.14 -8.29
N THR A 163 -17.39 -25.43 -9.37
CA THR A 163 -17.81 -25.82 -10.73
C THR A 163 -17.24 -27.17 -11.14
N ASN A 164 -15.96 -27.44 -10.87
CA ASN A 164 -15.34 -28.73 -11.20
C ASN A 164 -15.97 -29.89 -10.42
N LYS A 165 -16.27 -29.72 -9.12
CA LYS A 165 -16.95 -30.76 -8.33
C LYS A 165 -18.34 -31.11 -8.86
N VAL A 166 -19.13 -30.11 -9.25
CA VAL A 166 -20.48 -30.34 -9.82
C VAL A 166 -20.40 -31.12 -11.14
N THR A 167 -19.37 -30.87 -11.94
CA THR A 167 -19.16 -31.57 -13.22
C THR A 167 -18.73 -33.03 -13.00
N GLU A 168 -17.92 -33.32 -11.97
CA GLU A 168 -17.54 -34.68 -11.58
C GLU A 168 -18.72 -35.49 -11.00
N GLU A 169 -19.66 -34.86 -10.29
CA GLU A 169 -20.85 -35.52 -9.74
C GLU A 169 -21.97 -35.78 -10.78
N THR A 170 -21.86 -35.21 -11.98
CA THR A 170 -22.86 -35.34 -13.06
C THR A 170 -22.39 -36.16 -14.27
N SER A 171 -21.17 -36.72 -14.20
CA SER A 171 -20.56 -37.60 -15.21
C SER A 171 -20.56 -39.05 -14.74
#